data_AF-A0A9D8HAT2-F1
#
_entry.id   AF-A0A9D8HAT2-F1
#
_cell.length_a   1.000
_cell.length_b   1.000
_cell.length_c   1.000
_cell.angle_alpha   90.00
_cell.angle_beta   90.00
_cell.angle_gamma   90.00
#
_symmetry.space_group_name_H-M   'P 1'
#
loop_
_entity.id
_entity.type
_entity.pdbx_description
1 polymer ?
#
loop_
_entity_poly.entity_id
_entity_poly.type
_entity_poly.pdbx_seq_one_letter_code
_entity_poly.pdbx_strand_id
1 'polypeptide(L)'
;MYANYLIETPLQLPAGLVSPSTLSVYDSSPSYADVLWITVSQSGGSPDLVESTKRARAAGALTIAVTNTQGSSLASVADVHVDVLAGPERAVAATKRYTSELLAL
;
A
#
# COMPACT_ATOMS: atom_id res chain seq x y z
N MET A 1 10.01 -4.01 1.68
CA MET A 1 11.44 -4.20 1.99
C MET A 1 12.06 -2.91 2.51
N TYR A 2 12.21 -1.84 1.73
CA TYR A 2 12.77 -0.59 2.25
C TYR A 2 11.91 0.03 3.37
N ALA A 3 10.58 0.04 3.17
CA ALA A 3 9.58 0.40 4.18
C ALA A 3 9.82 -0.27 5.54
N ASN A 4 10.12 -1.58 5.52
CA ASN A 4 10.25 -2.38 6.72
C ASN A 4 11.44 -1.88 7.55
N TYR A 5 12.59 -1.61 6.91
CA TYR A 5 13.74 -1.03 7.60
C TYR A 5 13.43 0.36 8.17
N LEU A 6 12.73 1.21 7.41
CA LEU A 6 12.35 2.55 7.86
C LEU A 6 11.29 2.55 8.96
N ILE A 7 10.51 1.49 9.11
CA ILE A 7 9.57 1.34 10.24
C ILE A 7 10.30 0.72 11.42
N GLU A 8 11.02 -0.38 11.21
CA GLU A 8 11.66 -1.15 12.27
C GLU A 8 12.79 -0.37 12.95
N THR A 9 13.59 0.41 12.21
CA THR A 9 14.75 1.09 12.80
C THR A 9 14.39 2.30 13.66
N PRO A 10 13.63 3.31 13.19
CA PRO A 10 13.25 4.44 14.04
C PRO A 10 12.03 4.16 14.93
N LEU A 11 11.03 3.40 14.46
CA LEU A 11 9.78 3.19 15.22
C LEU A 11 9.83 1.93 16.10
N GLN A 12 10.79 1.02 15.87
CA GLN A 12 10.93 -0.23 16.64
C GLN A 12 9.66 -1.10 16.59
N LEU A 13 8.90 -1.01 15.49
CA LEU A 13 7.70 -1.81 15.24
C LEU A 13 8.00 -2.88 14.18
N PRO A 14 7.49 -4.12 14.35
CA PRO A 14 7.69 -5.17 13.36
C PRO A 14 6.97 -4.84 12.05
N ALA A 15 7.63 -5.07 10.91
CA ALA A 15 7.05 -4.83 9.60
C ALA A 15 7.20 -6.06 8.69
N GLY A 16 6.09 -6.49 8.10
CA GLY A 16 6.03 -7.66 7.22
C GLY A 16 5.47 -7.33 5.84
N LEU A 17 5.72 -8.22 4.88
CA LEU A 17 4.94 -8.26 3.65
C LEU A 17 3.76 -9.20 3.86
N VAL A 18 2.60 -8.84 3.31
CA VAL A 18 1.43 -9.72 3.27
C VAL A 18 1.22 -10.22 1.86
N SER A 19 0.87 -11.49 1.72
CA SER A 19 0.48 -12.12 0.46
C SER A 19 -1.00 -11.84 0.17
N PRO A 20 -1.37 -11.00 -0.81
CA PRO A 20 -2.77 -10.62 -1.04
C PRO A 20 -3.68 -11.82 -1.33
N SER A 21 -3.12 -12.89 -1.91
CA SER A 21 -3.84 -14.13 -2.22
C SER A 21 -4.41 -14.83 -0.99
N THR A 22 -3.83 -14.65 0.20
CA THR A 22 -4.41 -15.21 1.44
C THR A 22 -5.79 -14.62 1.72
N LEU A 23 -5.99 -13.35 1.35
CA LEU A 23 -7.25 -12.66 1.50
C LEU A 23 -8.16 -12.86 0.29
N SER A 24 -7.63 -12.83 -0.94
CA SER A 24 -8.45 -12.87 -2.16
C SER A 24 -8.79 -14.27 -2.67
N VAL A 25 -7.86 -15.23 -2.59
CA VAL A 25 -8.01 -16.58 -3.14
C VAL A 25 -8.38 -17.59 -2.07
N TYR A 26 -7.72 -17.52 -0.91
CA TYR A 26 -7.92 -18.47 0.19
C TYR A 26 -9.03 -18.05 1.16
N ASP A 27 -9.67 -16.90 0.92
CA ASP A 27 -10.80 -16.35 1.69
C ASP A 27 -10.58 -16.32 3.22
N SER A 28 -9.31 -16.20 3.63
CA SER A 28 -8.98 -16.09 5.05
C SER A 28 -9.31 -14.70 5.57
N SER A 29 -9.81 -14.64 6.80
CA SER A 29 -10.18 -13.39 7.48
C SER A 29 -9.47 -13.28 8.83
N PRO A 30 -8.13 -13.11 8.86
CA PRO A 30 -7.43 -12.84 10.10
C PRO A 30 -7.87 -11.48 10.68
N SER A 31 -7.81 -11.35 12.00
CA SER A 31 -7.97 -10.04 12.63
C SER A 31 -6.75 -9.19 12.32
N TYR A 32 -6.98 -7.96 11.86
CA TYR A 32 -5.95 -6.94 11.67
C TYR A 32 -6.16 -5.75 12.62
N ALA A 33 -6.83 -5.98 13.77
CA ALA A 33 -6.86 -5.01 14.86
C ALA A 33 -5.41 -4.63 15.24
N ASP A 34 -5.16 -3.34 15.40
CA ASP A 34 -3.84 -2.75 15.69
C ASP A 34 -2.77 -2.94 14.60
N VAL A 35 -3.17 -3.28 13.38
CA VAL A 35 -2.26 -3.35 12.22
C VAL A 35 -2.37 -2.09 11.37
N LEU A 36 -1.21 -1.50 11.05
CA LEU A 36 -1.09 -0.52 9.99
C LEU A 36 -0.85 -1.23 8.66
N TRP A 37 -1.80 -1.09 7.73
CA TRP A 37 -1.73 -1.69 6.41
C TRP A 37 -1.40 -0.63 5.36
N ILE A 38 -0.21 -0.73 4.78
CA ILE A 38 0.28 0.22 3.76
C ILE A 38 0.29 -0.48 2.40
N THR A 39 -0.51 0.01 1.46
CA THR A 39 -0.54 -0.49 0.08
C THR A 39 0.09 0.54 -0.84
N VAL A 40 1.19 0.17 -1.50
CA VAL A 40 1.90 1.02 -2.46
C VAL A 40 1.56 0.58 -3.88
N SER A 41 1.08 1.49 -4.71
CA SER A 41 0.79 1.21 -6.12
C SER A 41 0.85 2.48 -6.96
N GLN A 42 1.69 2.50 -7.99
CA GLN A 42 1.82 3.63 -8.91
C GLN A 42 0.47 4.10 -9.49
N SER A 43 -0.31 3.18 -10.07
CA SER A 43 -1.58 3.51 -10.71
C SER A 43 -2.77 3.43 -9.75
N GLY A 44 -2.64 2.68 -8.66
CA GLY A 44 -3.74 2.37 -7.74
C GLY A 44 -4.90 1.60 -8.38
N GLY A 45 -4.66 0.94 -9.52
CA GLY A 45 -5.71 0.27 -10.31
C GLY A 45 -5.76 -1.26 -10.19
N SER A 46 -4.81 -1.89 -9.51
CA SER A 46 -4.75 -3.36 -9.40
C SER A 46 -5.93 -3.91 -8.58
N PRO A 47 -6.82 -4.74 -9.16
CA PRO A 47 -7.97 -5.29 -8.44
C PRO A 47 -7.58 -6.07 -7.18
N ASP A 48 -6.48 -6.82 -7.21
CA ASP A 48 -6.00 -7.59 -6.06
C ASP A 48 -5.54 -6.69 -4.90
N LEU A 49 -4.92 -5.55 -5.20
CA LEU A 49 -4.50 -4.57 -4.18
C LEU A 49 -5.69 -3.82 -3.59
N VAL A 50 -6.66 -3.46 -4.44
CA VAL A 50 -7.90 -2.81 -4.01
C VAL A 50 -8.69 -3.74 -3.09
N GLU A 51 -8.88 -5.00 -3.50
CA GLU A 51 -9.66 -5.97 -2.72
C GLU A 51 -8.95 -6.36 -1.42
N SER A 52 -7.64 -6.59 -1.44
CA SER A 52 -6.89 -6.88 -0.20
C SER A 52 -6.90 -5.72 0.78
N THR A 53 -6.75 -4.47 0.31
CA THR A 53 -6.83 -3.28 1.17
C THR A 53 -8.23 -3.13 1.77
N LYS A 54 -9.27 -3.33 0.97
CA LYS A 54 -10.67 -3.28 1.42
C LYS A 54 -10.95 -4.36 2.48
N ARG A 55 -10.46 -5.59 2.27
CA ARG A 55 -10.58 -6.69 3.24
C ARG A 55 -9.80 -6.42 4.52
N ALA A 56 -8.58 -5.89 4.41
CA ALA A 56 -7.77 -5.54 5.57
C ALA A 56 -8.46 -4.48 6.44
N ARG A 57 -9.03 -3.45 5.81
CA ARG A 57 -9.85 -2.43 6.48
C ARG A 57 -11.05 -3.04 7.20
N ALA A 58 -11.81 -3.90 6.51
CA ALA A 58 -12.96 -4.58 7.10
C ALA A 58 -12.59 -5.48 8.29
N ALA A 59 -11.36 -6.01 8.30
CA ALA A 59 -10.79 -6.80 9.38
C ALA A 59 -10.12 -5.97 10.50
N GLY A 60 -10.26 -4.64 10.47
CA GLY A 60 -9.85 -3.74 11.57
C GLY A 60 -8.51 -3.03 11.39
N ALA A 61 -7.83 -3.18 10.25
CA ALA A 61 -6.59 -2.46 9.97
C ALA A 61 -6.84 -0.97 9.75
N LEU A 62 -5.88 -0.12 10.17
CA LEU A 62 -5.76 1.24 9.65
C LEU A 62 -5.10 1.17 8.27
N THR A 63 -5.76 1.67 7.22
CA THR A 63 -5.28 1.50 5.84
C THR A 63 -4.75 2.78 5.20
N ILE A 64 -3.56 2.70 4.60
CA ILE A 64 -2.93 3.79 3.84
C ILE A 64 -2.68 3.34 2.40
N ALA A 65 -3.18 4.10 1.44
CA ALA A 65 -2.85 3.94 0.02
C ALA A 65 -1.79 4.97 -0.39
N VAL A 66 -0.65 4.50 -0.89
CA VAL A 66 0.41 5.35 -1.47
C VAL A 66 0.39 5.17 -2.99
N THR A 67 -0.01 6.20 -3.73
CA THR A 67 -0.16 6.11 -5.19
C THR A 67 0.29 7.37 -5.91
N ASN A 68 0.54 7.29 -7.22
CA ASN A 68 0.81 8.46 -8.07
C ASN A 68 -0.42 8.93 -8.87
N THR A 69 -1.60 8.36 -8.58
CA THR A 69 -2.85 8.68 -9.28
C THR A 69 -3.89 9.09 -8.27
N GLN A 70 -4.13 10.39 -8.16
CA GLN A 70 -5.22 10.93 -7.36
C GLN A 70 -6.56 10.36 -7.83
N GLY A 71 -7.39 9.93 -6.88
CA GLY A 71 -8.71 9.35 -7.17
C GLY A 71 -8.68 7.93 -7.74
N SER A 72 -7.54 7.23 -7.69
CA SER A 72 -7.47 5.81 -8.07
C SER A 72 -8.40 4.94 -7.22
N SER A 73 -8.74 3.74 -7.73
CA SER A 73 -9.57 2.78 -7.01
C SER A 73 -8.96 2.39 -5.65
N LEU A 74 -7.64 2.32 -5.56
CA LEU A 74 -6.95 2.05 -4.30
C LEU A 74 -7.07 3.23 -3.32
N ALA A 75 -6.94 4.47 -3.82
CA ALA A 75 -7.09 5.67 -3.01
C ALA A 75 -8.50 5.80 -2.39
N SER A 76 -9.53 5.32 -3.08
CA SER A 76 -10.92 5.43 -2.61
C SER A 76 -11.32 4.39 -1.56
N VAL A 77 -10.62 3.24 -1.48
CA VAL A 77 -10.94 2.19 -0.50
C VAL A 77 -10.17 2.30 0.81
N ALA A 78 -9.02 2.98 0.80
CA ALA A 78 -8.20 3.20 1.99
C ALA A 78 -8.77 4.27 2.93
N ASP A 79 -8.35 4.28 4.20
CA ASP A 79 -8.69 5.33 5.16
C ASP A 79 -7.92 6.62 4.89
N VAL A 80 -6.65 6.48 4.50
CA VAL A 80 -5.75 7.60 4.18
C VAL A 80 -5.13 7.39 2.81
N HIS A 81 -5.05 8.46 2.03
CA HIS A 81 -4.37 8.47 0.74
C HIS A 81 -3.17 9.41 0.77
N VAL A 82 -2.02 8.90 0.31
CA VAL A 82 -0.79 9.66 0.08
C VAL A 82 -0.53 9.68 -1.42
N ASP A 83 -0.68 10.86 -2.02
CA ASP A 83 -0.26 11.09 -3.39
C ASP A 83 1.24 11.38 -3.43
N VAL A 84 2.00 10.61 -4.20
CA VAL A 84 3.44 10.80 -4.35
C VAL A 84 3.80 11.94 -5.30
N LEU A 85 2.82 12.48 -6.04
CA LEU A 85 2.96 13.67 -6.88
C LEU A 85 4.13 13.59 -7.89
N ALA A 86 4.45 12.40 -8.38
CA ALA A 86 5.55 12.17 -9.33
C ALA A 86 5.18 12.58 -10.78
N GLY A 87 3.90 12.90 -11.03
CA GLY A 87 3.39 13.31 -12.35
C GLY A 87 3.22 12.15 -13.33
N PRO A 88 2.65 12.39 -14.53
CA PRO A 88 2.38 11.35 -15.52
C PRO A 88 3.67 10.76 -16.10
N GLU A 89 3.76 9.44 -16.13
CA GLU A 89 4.90 8.72 -16.70
C GLU A 89 4.96 8.84 -18.22
N ARG A 90 6.03 9.45 -18.72
CA ARG A 90 6.33 9.53 -20.16
C ARG A 90 7.56 8.72 -20.60
N ALA A 91 8.22 8.00 -19.69
CA ALA A 91 9.45 7.25 -19.98
C ALA A 91 9.38 5.81 -19.49
N VAL A 92 9.76 4.88 -20.38
CA VAL A 92 9.81 3.41 -20.17
C VAL A 92 10.91 3.00 -19.19
N ALA A 93 11.89 3.85 -18.93
CA ALA A 93 12.97 3.62 -17.96
C ALA A 93 12.63 4.23 -16.58
N ALA A 94 12.29 3.37 -15.62
CA ALA A 94 11.84 3.74 -14.28
C ALA A 94 12.99 4.11 -13.32
N THR A 95 13.64 5.26 -13.50
CA THR A 95 14.65 5.76 -12.54
C THR A 95 14.10 6.83 -11.58
N LYS A 96 12.91 7.37 -11.83
CA LYS A 96 12.22 8.33 -10.93
C LYS A 96 11.21 7.69 -9.98
N ARG A 97 10.70 6.49 -10.31
CA ARG A 97 9.60 5.83 -9.58
C ARG A 97 10.06 5.17 -8.28
N TYR A 98 11.23 4.53 -8.33
CA TYR A 98 11.85 3.90 -7.17
C TYR A 98 12.10 4.92 -6.06
N THR A 99 12.62 6.10 -6.40
CA THR A 99 12.94 7.16 -5.43
C THR A 99 11.70 7.78 -4.81
N SER A 100 10.61 7.95 -5.57
CA SER A 100 9.34 8.48 -5.03
C SER A 100 8.60 7.48 -4.15
N GLU A 101 8.62 6.18 -4.50
CA GLU A 101 8.12 5.10 -3.63
C GLU A 101 8.99 4.92 -2.37
N LEU A 102 10.30 5.19 -2.46
CA LEU A 102 11.19 5.24 -1.31
C LEU A 102 11.00 6.49 -0.42
N LEU A 103 10.56 7.62 -0.98
CA LEU A 103 10.44 8.91 -0.27
C LEU A 103 9.09 9.08 0.44
N ALA A 104 8.06 8.34 0.02
CA ALA A 104 6.76 8.31 0.68
C ALA A 104 6.73 7.41 1.93
N LEU A 105 7.86 6.75 2.22
CA LEU A 105 8.15 5.94 3.40
C LEU A 105 9.31 6.58 4.17
#